data_AF-A0A2U3KTW0-F1
#
_entry.id   AF-A0A2U3KTW0-F1
#
_cell.length_a   1.000
_cell.length_b   1.000
_cell.length_c   1.000
_cell.angle_alpha   90.00
_cell.angle_beta   90.00
_cell.angle_gamma   90.00
#
_symmetry.space_group_name_H-M   'P 1'
#
loop_
_entity.id
_entity.type
_entity.pdbx_description
1 polymer ?
#
loop_
_entity_poly.entity_id
_entity_poly.type
_entity_poly.pdbx_seq_one_letter_code
_entity_poly.pdbx_strand_id
1 'polypeptide(L)'
;MAENIKKVRRLFAWFIISQISRLSGQDSKIQPRDTEGSEKGEKLVDNNGQILSFSGRIRSIRCAVQGICTVFCSQHNAWVHTAATILVVAAGLFFRLRADEWCWITLATVSVWTAEALNTAFEFLTDVASPEFHPLAGKAKDVAAGAVLISAAGAVIIGLLVFGPRLMTFIRGMA
;
A
#
# COMPACT_ATOMS: atom_id res chain seq x y z
N MET A 1 16.61 21.78 13.07
CA MET A 1 16.19 20.44 12.56
C MET A 1 14.75 20.08 12.94
N ALA A 2 14.34 20.21 14.22
CA ALA A 2 12.97 19.92 14.68
C ALA A 2 11.86 20.80 14.06
N GLU A 3 12.19 22.01 13.63
CA GLU A 3 11.24 22.96 13.04
C GLU A 3 10.78 22.54 11.64
N ASN A 4 11.69 21.98 10.82
CA ASN A 4 11.35 21.43 9.50
C ASN A 4 10.42 20.23 9.60
N ILE A 5 10.56 19.39 10.62
CA ILE A 5 9.70 18.22 10.84
C ILE A 5 8.27 18.65 11.21
N LYS A 6 8.13 19.70 12.05
CA LYS A 6 6.82 20.29 12.37
C LYS A 6 6.19 21.01 11.16
N LYS A 7 7.00 21.57 10.27
CA LYS A 7 6.53 22.23 9.04
C LYS A 7 6.04 21.21 8.01
N VAL A 8 6.76 20.10 7.85
CA VAL A 8 6.36 18.98 6.98
C VAL A 8 5.07 18.32 7.48
N ARG A 9 4.93 18.07 8.79
CA ARG A 9 3.66 17.55 9.35
C ARG A 9 2.48 18.48 9.14
N ARG A 10 2.68 19.80 9.24
CA ARG A 10 1.63 20.80 9.00
C ARG A 10 1.27 20.90 7.52
N LEU A 11 2.24 20.82 6.62
CA LEU A 11 2.01 20.78 5.18
C LEU A 11 1.27 19.51 4.75
N PHE A 12 1.59 18.38 5.34
CA PHE A 12 0.92 17.11 5.06
C PHE A 12 -0.53 17.11 5.58
N ALA A 13 -0.77 17.60 6.79
CA ALA A 13 -2.12 17.78 7.32
C ALA A 13 -2.96 18.76 6.48
N TRP A 14 -2.36 19.87 6.04
CA TRP A 14 -3.03 20.85 5.16
C TRP A 14 -3.34 20.26 3.78
N PHE A 15 -2.45 19.44 3.22
CA PHE A 15 -2.67 18.76 1.94
C PHE A 15 -3.87 17.79 2.00
N ILE A 16 -3.98 17.00 3.06
CA ILE A 16 -5.12 16.08 3.26
C ILE A 16 -6.44 16.86 3.40
N ILE A 17 -6.45 17.96 4.15
CA ILE A 17 -7.65 18.82 4.31
C ILE A 17 -8.02 19.50 2.98
N SER A 18 -7.02 19.93 2.19
CA SER A 18 -7.20 20.56 0.88
C SER A 18 -7.80 19.59 -0.16
N GLN A 19 -7.41 18.31 -0.13
CA GLN A 19 -7.99 17.28 -1.01
C GLN A 19 -9.44 16.94 -0.64
N ILE A 20 -9.78 16.93 0.66
CA ILE A 20 -11.15 16.69 1.14
C ILE A 20 -12.06 17.89 0.79
N SER A 21 -11.55 19.11 0.88
CA SER A 21 -12.29 20.33 0.51
C SER A 21 -12.55 20.45 -1.00
N ARG A 22 -11.63 19.95 -1.84
CA ARG A 22 -11.80 19.93 -3.31
C ARG A 22 -12.83 18.92 -3.81
N LEU A 23 -13.18 17.91 -3.02
CA LEU A 23 -14.22 16.94 -3.36
C LEU A 23 -15.64 17.42 -3.00
N SER A 24 -15.79 18.51 -2.24
CA SER A 24 -17.10 19.03 -1.80
C SER A 24 -17.58 20.29 -2.52
N GLY A 25 -16.87 20.78 -3.54
CA GLY A 25 -17.11 22.14 -4.07
C GLY A 25 -16.83 22.35 -5.55
N GLN A 26 -16.78 21.30 -6.35
CA GLN A 26 -16.72 21.42 -7.81
C GLN A 26 -18.12 21.28 -8.41
N ASP A 27 -19.01 22.22 -8.09
CA ASP A 27 -20.22 22.46 -8.88
C ASP A 27 -20.11 23.78 -9.64
N SER A 28 -20.01 23.62 -10.96
CA SER A 28 -20.35 24.53 -12.06
C SER A 28 -19.90 26.00 -12.02
N LYS A 29 -18.86 26.30 -12.81
CA LYS A 29 -18.77 27.58 -13.54
C LYS A 29 -18.97 27.29 -15.03
N ILE A 30 -20.17 27.55 -15.54
CA ILE A 30 -20.51 27.48 -16.97
C ILE A 30 -20.55 28.92 -17.49
N GLN A 31 -19.85 29.19 -18.59
CA GLN A 31 -19.92 30.43 -19.37
C GLN A 31 -20.97 30.25 -20.49
N PRO A 32 -21.77 31.27 -20.86
CA PRO A 32 -23.04 31.03 -21.54
C PRO A 32 -22.83 30.76 -23.03
N ARG A 33 -23.58 29.78 -23.55
CA ARG A 33 -23.95 29.69 -24.97
C ARG A 33 -25.47 29.77 -25.07
N ASP A 34 -25.90 30.90 -25.57
CA ASP A 34 -27.11 31.16 -26.34
C ASP A 34 -27.46 30.01 -27.29
N THR A 35 -28.61 29.37 -27.06
CA THR A 35 -29.65 29.15 -28.08
C THR A 35 -30.94 28.68 -27.42
N GLU A 36 -32.02 29.36 -27.79
CA GLU A 36 -33.39 29.14 -27.31
C GLU A 36 -33.96 27.78 -27.73
N GLY A 37 -34.88 27.29 -26.88
CA GLY A 37 -36.08 26.58 -27.31
C GLY A 37 -35.93 25.08 -27.53
N SER A 38 -36.35 24.28 -26.55
CA SER A 38 -37.66 23.60 -26.63
C SER A 38 -37.91 22.74 -25.39
N GLU A 39 -39.18 22.70 -25.02
CA GLU A 39 -39.80 22.04 -23.88
C GLU A 39 -39.57 20.52 -23.73
N LYS A 40 -39.89 20.06 -22.50
CA LYS A 40 -40.34 18.72 -22.06
C LYS A 40 -39.26 17.74 -21.61
N GLY A 41 -39.25 17.52 -20.30
CA GLY A 41 -38.59 16.36 -19.71
C GLY A 41 -38.28 16.45 -18.23
N GLU A 42 -39.17 17.02 -17.41
CA GLU A 42 -39.16 16.74 -15.98
C GLU A 42 -39.36 15.23 -15.78
N LYS A 43 -38.27 14.51 -15.50
CA LYS A 43 -38.18 13.26 -14.74
C LYS A 43 -36.77 12.67 -14.88
N LEU A 44 -35.90 12.95 -13.91
CA LEU A 44 -35.00 11.96 -13.32
C LEU A 44 -34.81 12.33 -11.84
N VAL A 45 -35.90 12.22 -11.09
CA VAL A 45 -35.82 11.94 -9.66
C VAL A 45 -35.23 10.54 -9.54
N ASP A 46 -33.95 10.43 -9.20
CA ASP A 46 -33.37 9.18 -8.70
C ASP A 46 -33.94 8.93 -7.31
N ASN A 47 -35.04 8.18 -7.28
CA ASN A 47 -35.69 7.69 -6.07
C ASN A 47 -35.12 6.32 -5.70
N ASN A 48 -33.80 6.21 -5.59
CA ASN A 48 -33.17 5.01 -5.06
C ASN A 48 -32.08 5.39 -4.05
N GLY A 49 -32.51 5.46 -2.78
CA GLY A 49 -31.61 5.41 -1.64
C GLY A 49 -30.79 4.13 -1.62
N GLN A 50 -29.74 4.06 -2.44
CA GLN A 50 -28.71 3.02 -2.39
C GLN A 50 -27.71 3.36 -1.27
N ILE A 51 -28.25 3.39 -0.06
CA ILE A 51 -27.51 3.31 1.20
C ILE A 51 -26.79 1.94 1.17
N LEU A 52 -25.45 1.96 1.01
CA LEU A 52 -24.54 0.80 0.96
C LEU A 52 -24.62 -0.10 -0.30
N SER A 53 -24.23 0.42 -1.47
CA SER A 53 -24.09 -0.42 -2.68
C SER A 53 -22.95 -1.45 -2.53
N PHE A 54 -23.29 -2.74 -2.41
CA PHE A 54 -22.35 -3.88 -2.49
C PHE A 54 -21.49 -3.84 -3.77
N SER A 55 -22.03 -3.30 -4.85
CA SER A 55 -21.34 -3.15 -6.14
C SER A 55 -20.13 -2.20 -6.07
N GLY A 56 -20.20 -1.16 -5.22
CA GLY A 56 -19.05 -0.29 -4.95
C GLY A 56 -17.93 -0.98 -4.19
N ARG A 57 -18.28 -1.85 -3.23
CA ARG A 57 -17.32 -2.67 -2.45
C ARG A 57 -16.66 -3.75 -3.32
N ILE A 58 -17.40 -4.37 -4.22
CA ILE A 58 -16.87 -5.35 -5.17
C ILE A 58 -15.87 -4.66 -6.13
N ARG A 59 -16.15 -3.42 -6.56
CA ARG A 59 -15.22 -2.64 -7.38
C ARG A 59 -13.93 -2.28 -6.65
N SER A 60 -13.99 -1.88 -5.37
CA SER A 60 -12.80 -1.61 -4.56
C SER A 60 -11.98 -2.87 -4.28
N ILE A 61 -12.62 -4.02 -4.04
CA ILE A 61 -11.94 -5.31 -3.90
C ILE A 61 -11.27 -5.71 -5.22
N ARG A 62 -11.95 -5.52 -6.36
CA ARG A 62 -11.37 -5.81 -7.67
C ARG A 62 -10.15 -4.93 -7.95
N CYS A 63 -10.21 -3.64 -7.62
CA CYS A 63 -9.04 -2.75 -7.69
C CYS A 63 -7.91 -3.18 -6.76
N ALA A 64 -8.20 -3.60 -5.52
CA ALA A 64 -7.19 -4.08 -4.59
C ALA A 64 -6.52 -5.38 -5.07
N VAL A 65 -7.30 -6.34 -5.58
CA VAL A 65 -6.78 -7.60 -6.17
C VAL A 65 -5.92 -7.31 -7.39
N GLN A 66 -6.36 -6.39 -8.25
CA GLN A 66 -5.61 -5.99 -9.43
C GLN A 66 -4.30 -5.28 -9.05
N GLY A 67 -4.32 -4.45 -8.01
CA GLY A 67 -3.11 -3.84 -7.43
C GLY A 67 -2.13 -4.86 -6.86
N ILE A 68 -2.62 -5.90 -6.18
CA ILE A 68 -1.79 -7.01 -5.69
C ILE A 68 -1.11 -7.73 -6.88
N CYS A 69 -1.86 -8.08 -7.93
CA CYS A 69 -1.29 -8.70 -9.13
C CYS A 69 -0.19 -7.84 -9.79
N THR A 70 -0.36 -6.52 -9.80
CA THR A 70 0.67 -5.61 -10.35
C THR A 70 1.97 -5.67 -9.55
N VAL A 71 1.92 -5.72 -8.21
CA VAL A 71 3.11 -5.86 -7.36
C VAL A 71 3.85 -7.17 -7.65
N PHE A 72 3.12 -8.28 -7.81
CA PHE A 72 3.72 -9.59 -8.09
C PHE A 72 4.36 -9.72 -9.48
N CYS A 73 3.83 -9.02 -10.49
CA CYS A 73 4.32 -9.16 -11.87
C CYS A 73 5.39 -8.14 -12.27
N SER A 74 5.50 -7.00 -11.58
CA SER A 74 6.25 -5.85 -12.10
C SER A 74 7.68 -5.72 -11.56
N GLN A 75 8.06 -6.42 -10.49
CA GLN A 75 9.34 -6.20 -9.79
C GLN A 75 10.13 -7.49 -9.53
N HIS A 76 11.45 -7.46 -9.78
CA HIS A 76 12.35 -8.59 -9.48
C HIS A 76 12.45 -8.86 -7.97
N ASN A 77 12.40 -7.81 -7.15
CA ASN A 77 12.46 -7.92 -5.69
C ASN A 77 11.25 -8.68 -5.11
N ALA A 78 10.08 -8.59 -5.74
CA ALA A 78 8.88 -9.32 -5.34
C ALA A 78 9.07 -10.86 -5.39
N TRP A 79 9.88 -11.37 -6.32
CA TRP A 79 10.21 -12.80 -6.38
C TRP A 79 11.06 -13.26 -5.20
N VAL A 80 12.03 -12.43 -4.79
CA VAL A 80 12.87 -12.71 -3.61
C VAL A 80 12.01 -12.75 -2.36
N HIS A 81 11.12 -11.77 -2.18
CA HIS A 81 10.18 -11.74 -1.05
C HIS A 81 9.21 -12.93 -1.07
N THR A 82 8.76 -13.37 -2.24
CA THR A 82 7.93 -14.57 -2.40
C THR A 82 8.67 -15.83 -1.98
N ALA A 83 9.88 -16.04 -2.49
CA ALA A 83 10.71 -17.20 -2.13
C ALA A 83 11.03 -17.22 -0.62
N ALA A 84 11.37 -16.06 -0.05
CA ALA A 84 11.60 -15.93 1.39
C ALA A 84 10.33 -16.24 2.21
N THR A 85 9.16 -15.78 1.75
CA THR A 85 7.88 -16.07 2.41
C THR A 85 7.59 -17.57 2.41
N ILE A 86 7.76 -18.25 1.28
CA ILE A 86 7.58 -19.70 1.16
C ILE A 86 8.50 -20.45 2.13
N LEU A 87 9.77 -20.05 2.18
CA LEU A 87 10.76 -20.66 3.07
C LEU A 87 10.38 -20.49 4.56
N VAL A 88 9.96 -19.28 4.96
CA VAL A 88 9.54 -18.99 6.33
C VAL A 88 8.29 -19.79 6.72
N VAL A 89 7.32 -19.91 5.83
CA VAL A 89 6.11 -20.73 6.07
C VAL A 89 6.47 -22.22 6.17
N ALA A 90 7.31 -22.73 5.27
CA ALA A 90 7.76 -24.11 5.31
C ALA A 90 8.53 -24.42 6.61
N ALA A 91 9.43 -23.53 7.03
CA ALA A 91 10.12 -23.63 8.31
C ALA A 91 9.15 -23.59 9.50
N GLY A 92 8.14 -22.71 9.45
CA GLY A 92 7.10 -22.61 10.48
C GLY A 92 6.30 -23.90 10.65
N LEU A 93 5.96 -24.55 9.54
CA LEU A 93 5.28 -25.84 9.55
C LEU A 93 6.21 -26.96 10.03
N PHE A 94 7.45 -27.01 9.55
CA PHE A 94 8.43 -28.02 9.94
C PHE A 94 8.72 -28.00 11.45
N PHE A 95 8.93 -26.80 12.00
CA PHE A 95 9.19 -26.64 13.43
C PHE A 95 7.93 -26.71 14.28
N ARG A 96 6.73 -26.82 13.69
CA ARG A 96 5.43 -26.85 14.40
C ARG A 96 5.28 -25.64 15.33
N LEU A 97 5.31 -24.44 14.74
CA LEU A 97 5.10 -23.19 15.49
C LEU A 97 3.71 -23.16 16.13
N ARG A 98 3.65 -22.54 17.32
CA ARG A 98 2.43 -22.25 18.06
C ARG A 98 1.73 -21.02 17.45
N ALA A 99 0.46 -20.84 17.80
CA ALA A 99 -0.38 -19.77 17.23
C ALA A 99 0.17 -18.35 17.50
N ASP A 100 0.79 -18.14 18.65
CA ASP A 100 1.43 -16.87 19.04
C ASP A 100 2.68 -16.58 18.20
N GLU A 101 3.49 -17.60 17.89
CA GLU A 101 4.64 -17.46 17.00
C GLU A 101 4.20 -17.19 15.55
N TRP A 102 3.13 -17.86 15.09
CA TRP A 102 2.52 -17.59 13.79
C TRP A 102 2.00 -16.16 13.68
N CYS A 103 1.51 -15.56 14.75
CA CYS A 103 1.09 -14.16 14.77
C CYS A 103 2.28 -13.24 14.43
N TRP A 104 3.43 -13.42 15.07
CA TRP A 104 4.63 -12.64 14.80
C TRP A 104 5.17 -12.85 13.39
N ILE A 105 5.22 -14.10 12.92
CA ILE A 105 5.65 -14.40 11.55
C ILE A 105 4.71 -13.76 10.53
N THR A 106 3.40 -13.85 10.75
CA THR A 106 2.39 -13.24 9.85
C THR A 106 2.55 -11.73 9.82
N LEU A 107 2.71 -11.07 10.98
CA LEU A 107 2.92 -9.62 11.06
C LEU A 107 4.20 -9.19 10.34
N ALA A 108 5.30 -9.94 10.53
CA ALA A 108 6.56 -9.69 9.84
C ALA A 108 6.40 -9.79 8.32
N THR A 109 5.80 -10.88 7.83
CA THR A 109 5.56 -11.11 6.41
C THR A 109 4.67 -10.02 5.80
N VAL A 110 3.53 -9.71 6.44
CA VAL A 110 2.60 -8.67 5.95
C VAL A 110 3.27 -7.30 5.93
N SER A 111 4.10 -6.97 6.93
CA SER A 111 4.85 -5.70 6.95
C SER A 111 5.81 -5.57 5.78
N VAL A 112 6.52 -6.64 5.41
CA VAL A 112 7.44 -6.64 4.26
C VAL A 112 6.68 -6.46 2.96
N TRP A 113 5.60 -7.22 2.75
CA TRP A 113 4.75 -7.09 1.57
C TRP A 113 4.08 -5.73 1.45
N THR A 114 3.68 -5.14 2.57
CA THR A 114 3.12 -3.77 2.59
C THR A 114 4.16 -2.75 2.18
N ALA A 115 5.39 -2.84 2.71
CA ALA A 115 6.47 -1.93 2.34
C ALA A 115 6.84 -2.07 0.85
N GLU A 116 6.93 -3.29 0.33
CA GLU A 116 7.21 -3.54 -1.10
C GLU A 116 6.11 -2.94 -1.99
N ALA A 117 4.84 -3.18 -1.65
CA ALA A 117 3.71 -2.61 -2.38
C ALA A 117 3.71 -1.08 -2.38
N LEU A 118 4.07 -0.45 -1.25
CA LEU A 118 4.24 1.00 -1.17
C LEU A 118 5.41 1.48 -2.01
N ASN A 119 6.53 0.75 -2.05
CA ASN A 119 7.66 1.08 -2.92
C ASN A 119 7.24 1.10 -4.40
N THR A 120 6.57 0.05 -4.85
CA THR A 120 6.03 -0.02 -6.22
C THR A 120 5.02 1.09 -6.51
N ALA A 121 4.17 1.44 -5.55
CA ALA A 121 3.22 2.55 -5.71
C ALA A 121 3.94 3.91 -5.85
N PHE A 122 5.01 4.14 -5.09
CA PHE A 122 5.82 5.36 -5.21
C PHE A 122 6.60 5.40 -6.53
N GLU A 123 7.10 4.28 -7.02
CA GLU A 123 7.71 4.20 -8.35
C GLU A 123 6.71 4.64 -9.43
N PHE A 124 5.51 4.06 -9.47
CA PHE A 124 4.48 4.47 -10.43
C PHE A 124 4.08 5.94 -10.30
N LEU A 125 3.92 6.44 -9.07
CA LEU A 125 3.55 7.83 -8.85
C LEU A 125 4.65 8.79 -9.33
N THR A 126 5.91 8.45 -9.07
CA THR A 126 7.05 9.29 -9.48
C THR A 126 7.30 9.24 -10.98
N ASP A 127 7.09 8.10 -11.64
CA ASP A 127 7.20 7.97 -13.09
C ASP A 127 6.16 8.82 -13.83
N VAL A 128 4.95 8.95 -13.28
CA VAL A 128 3.91 9.83 -13.83
C VAL A 128 4.15 11.30 -13.46
N ALA A 129 4.57 11.58 -12.24
CA ALA A 129 4.75 12.96 -11.75
C ALA A 129 5.97 13.66 -12.37
N SER A 130 7.00 12.91 -12.74
CA SER A 130 8.22 13.46 -13.35
C SER A 130 8.78 12.49 -14.39
N PRO A 131 8.28 12.56 -15.65
CA PRO A 131 8.76 11.71 -16.74
C PRO A 131 10.24 11.92 -17.07
N GLU A 132 10.75 13.14 -16.82
CA GLU A 132 12.18 13.43 -16.84
C GLU A 132 12.78 13.33 -15.43
N PHE A 133 14.05 12.92 -15.34
CA PHE A 133 14.71 12.70 -14.06
C PHE A 133 14.75 13.98 -13.21
N HIS A 134 14.04 13.99 -12.08
CA HIS A 134 14.04 15.09 -11.13
C HIS A 134 14.69 14.67 -9.81
N PRO A 135 15.61 15.46 -9.23
CA PRO A 135 16.38 15.05 -8.04
C PRO A 135 15.50 14.77 -6.80
N LEU A 136 14.33 15.39 -6.69
CA LEU A 136 13.35 15.07 -5.63
C LEU A 136 12.65 13.72 -5.86
N ALA A 137 12.38 13.34 -7.10
CA ALA A 137 11.77 12.05 -7.42
C ALA A 137 12.74 10.90 -7.10
N GLY A 138 14.04 11.09 -7.39
CA GLY A 138 15.09 10.17 -6.96
C GLY A 138 15.10 9.97 -5.44
N LYS A 139 15.12 11.06 -4.65
CA LYS A 139 15.07 10.97 -3.18
C LYS A 139 13.80 10.28 -2.66
N ALA A 140 12.66 10.47 -3.32
CA ALA A 140 11.42 9.79 -2.93
C ALA A 140 11.52 8.27 -3.15
N LYS A 141 12.09 7.84 -4.30
CA LYS A 141 12.37 6.43 -4.59
C LYS A 141 13.36 5.84 -3.58
N ASP A 142 14.44 6.56 -3.26
CA ASP A 142 15.45 6.11 -2.28
C ASP A 142 14.84 5.89 -0.89
N VAL A 143 13.95 6.79 -0.45
CA VAL A 143 13.25 6.67 0.84
C VAL A 143 12.29 5.48 0.83
N ALA A 144 11.58 5.25 -0.27
CA ALA A 144 10.67 4.12 -0.41
C ALA A 144 11.43 2.77 -0.36
N ALA A 145 12.55 2.66 -1.07
CA ALA A 145 13.44 1.50 -1.00
C ALA A 145 14.03 1.31 0.41
N GLY A 146 14.39 2.40 1.09
CA GLY A 146 14.82 2.37 2.49
C GLY A 146 13.76 1.82 3.45
N ALA A 147 12.48 2.10 3.21
CA ALA A 147 11.39 1.56 4.01
C ALA A 147 11.25 0.03 3.85
N VAL A 148 11.42 -0.49 2.63
CA VAL A 148 11.47 -1.95 2.36
C VAL A 148 12.61 -2.60 3.14
N LEU A 149 13.80 -1.99 3.10
CA LEU A 149 14.98 -2.49 3.81
C LEU A 149 14.76 -2.55 5.33
N ILE A 150 14.19 -1.51 5.92
CA ILE A 150 13.87 -1.48 7.36
C ILE A 150 12.85 -2.57 7.71
N SER A 151 11.81 -2.74 6.89
CA SER A 151 10.79 -3.77 7.09
C SER A 151 11.40 -5.18 7.01
N ALA A 152 12.25 -5.42 6.01
CA ALA A 152 12.97 -6.68 5.83
C ALA A 152 13.91 -6.99 7.00
N ALA A 153 14.66 -5.99 7.48
CA ALA A 153 15.52 -6.16 8.66
C ALA A 153 14.71 -6.52 9.91
N GLY A 154 13.57 -5.87 10.13
CA GLY A 154 12.64 -6.22 11.21
C GLY A 154 12.13 -7.66 11.09
N ALA A 155 11.77 -8.10 9.89
CA ALA A 155 11.33 -9.47 9.64
C ALA A 155 12.42 -10.52 9.93
N VAL A 156 13.68 -10.23 9.58
CA VAL A 156 14.83 -11.09 9.93
C VAL A 156 14.98 -11.20 11.45
N ILE A 157 14.91 -10.08 12.18
CA ILE A 157 15.01 -10.09 13.65
C ILE A 157 13.90 -10.95 14.27
N ILE A 158 12.64 -10.76 13.83
CA ILE A 158 11.51 -11.56 14.30
C ILE A 158 11.73 -13.04 13.98
N GLY A 159 12.17 -13.36 12.75
CA GLY A 159 12.49 -14.72 12.34
C GLY A 159 13.56 -15.36 13.21
N LEU A 160 14.63 -14.64 13.54
CA LEU A 160 15.68 -15.13 14.45
C LEU A 160 15.16 -15.36 15.87
N LEU A 161 14.28 -14.51 16.37
CA LEU A 161 13.69 -14.70 17.71
C LEU A 161 12.76 -15.91 17.78
N VAL A 162 11.98 -16.15 16.72
CA VAL A 162 11.03 -17.28 16.65
C VAL A 162 11.75 -18.60 16.35
N PHE A 163 12.60 -18.62 15.31
CA PHE A 163 13.26 -19.85 14.84
C PHE A 163 14.58 -20.14 15.54
N GLY A 164 15.28 -19.13 16.07
CA GLY A 164 16.61 -19.26 16.66
C GLY A 164 16.71 -20.32 17.77
N PRO A 165 15.84 -20.31 18.80
CA PRO A 165 15.86 -21.32 19.85
C PRO A 165 15.63 -22.74 19.31
N ARG A 166 14.72 -22.89 18.35
CA ARG A 166 14.37 -24.20 17.76
C ARG A 166 15.50 -24.74 16.89
N LEU A 167 16.14 -23.88 16.11
CA LEU A 167 17.27 -24.23 15.27
C LEU A 167 18.48 -24.63 16.12
N MET A 168 18.74 -23.93 17.23
CA MET A 168 19.83 -24.27 18.15
C MET A 168 19.61 -25.65 18.79
N THR A 169 18.39 -25.94 19.25
CA THR A 169 18.05 -27.25 19.79
C THR A 169 18.17 -28.35 18.75
N PHE A 170 17.71 -28.10 17.52
CA PHE A 170 17.80 -29.05 16.41
C PHE A 170 19.26 -29.37 16.05
N ILE A 171 20.12 -28.35 15.91
CA ILE A 171 21.55 -28.54 15.59
C ILE A 171 22.26 -29.32 16.71
N ARG A 172 22.01 -28.98 17.98
CA ARG A 172 22.59 -29.70 19.12
C ARG A 172 22.11 -31.15 19.24
N GLY A 173 20.92 -31.47 18.75
CA GLY A 173 20.42 -32.85 18.72
C GLY A 173 21.01 -33.70 17.59
N MET A 174 21.65 -33.08 16.59
CA MET A 174 22.34 -33.76 15.49
C MET A 174 23.84 -33.95 15.73
N ALA A 175 24.42 -33.26 16.73
CA ALA A 175 25.82 -33.33 17.12
C ALA A 175 26.02 -34.28 18.31
#